data_AF-A0A2S8FWA3-F1
#
_entry.id   AF-A0A2S8FWA3-F1
#
_cell.length_a   1.000
_cell.length_b   1.000
_cell.length_c   1.000
_cell.angle_alpha   90.00
_cell.angle_beta   90.00
_cell.angle_gamma   90.00
#
_symmetry.space_group_name_H-M   'P 1'
#
loop_
_entity.id
_entity.type
_entity.pdbx_description
1 polymer ?
#
loop_
_entity_poly.entity_id
_entity_poly.type
_entity_poly.pdbx_seq_one_letter_code
_entity_poly.pdbx_strand_id
1 'polypeptide(L)'
;MPKLKGKRGFRFIKELGGALRRARVSFAARWLVDADLITGRTLDYGCGFGSDADHLGWDAFDPYYRPQPVKGTYDTIVCNHVLNMLTRKSRQLAIDAIQGQLAERGNAWLIVPRNIPTSGKIAMRKRIQNYVVLDLPSVYLDDKLEIYRLQRDIHVVDQTEEIERRLEGR
;
A
#
# COMPACT_ATOMS: atom_id res chain seq x y z
N MET A 1 16.66 -7.82 -11.12
CA MET A 1 15.46 -8.37 -10.44
C MET A 1 15.89 -9.01 -9.14
N PRO A 2 15.40 -8.62 -7.95
CA PRO A 2 15.74 -9.31 -6.73
C PRO A 2 14.92 -10.60 -6.68
N LYS A 3 15.52 -11.69 -7.16
CA LYS A 3 14.98 -13.04 -7.06
C LYS A 3 15.52 -13.63 -5.75
N LEU A 4 14.66 -14.00 -4.82
CA LEU A 4 15.08 -14.80 -3.67
C LEU A 4 15.23 -16.26 -4.11
N LYS A 5 16.36 -16.87 -3.78
CA LYS A 5 16.68 -18.27 -4.10
C LYS A 5 16.26 -19.15 -2.92
N GLY A 6 15.06 -19.73 -2.98
CA GLY A 6 14.67 -20.79 -2.04
C GLY A 6 15.39 -22.11 -2.36
N LYS A 7 15.56 -22.98 -1.34
CA LYS A 7 16.27 -24.28 -1.45
C LYS A 7 15.74 -25.22 -2.55
N ARG A 8 14.48 -25.04 -2.99
CA ARG A 8 13.82 -25.83 -4.04
C ARG A 8 13.65 -25.11 -5.40
N GLY A 9 14.41 -24.04 -5.65
CA GLY A 9 14.38 -23.36 -6.94
C GLY A 9 13.15 -22.49 -7.22
N PHE A 10 12.37 -22.14 -6.18
CA PHE A 10 11.21 -21.24 -6.33
C PHE A 10 11.67 -19.80 -6.59
N ARG A 11 11.47 -19.33 -7.83
CA ARG A 11 11.55 -17.91 -8.20
C ARG A 11 10.24 -17.22 -7.81
N PHE A 12 10.23 -16.42 -6.75
CA PHE A 12 9.15 -15.47 -6.49
C PHE A 12 9.41 -14.17 -7.23
N ILE A 13 8.34 -13.49 -7.64
CA ILE A 13 8.44 -12.18 -8.28
C ILE A 13 8.28 -11.15 -7.18
N LYS A 14 9.37 -10.45 -6.85
CA LYS A 14 9.32 -9.25 -6.01
C LYS A 14 8.59 -8.15 -6.77
N GLU A 15 7.52 -7.64 -6.16
CA GLU A 15 7.13 -6.22 -6.32
C GLU A 15 6.79 -5.77 -7.75
N LEU A 16 6.14 -6.59 -8.59
CA LEU A 16 5.76 -6.19 -9.97
C LEU A 16 4.24 -6.07 -10.18
N GLY A 17 3.83 -5.08 -10.98
CA GLY A 17 2.45 -4.71 -11.32
C GLY A 17 1.47 -5.87 -11.53
N GLY A 18 0.43 -5.91 -10.70
CA GLY A 18 -0.75 -6.76 -10.90
C GLY A 18 -1.95 -6.19 -10.19
N ALA A 19 -2.11 -4.89 -10.39
CA ALA A 19 -3.37 -4.24 -10.19
C ALA A 19 -4.43 -4.94 -11.06
N LEU A 20 -5.63 -5.07 -10.50
CA LEU A 20 -6.79 -5.53 -11.25
C LEU A 20 -7.54 -4.29 -11.74
N ARG A 21 -7.95 -4.28 -13.01
CA ARG A 21 -8.84 -3.23 -13.50
C ARG A 21 -10.18 -3.35 -12.77
N ARG A 22 -10.66 -2.24 -12.23
CA ARG A 22 -11.96 -2.14 -11.57
C ARG A 22 -12.79 -1.10 -12.30
N ALA A 23 -14.10 -1.31 -12.33
CA ALA A 23 -15.06 -0.38 -12.92
C ALA A 23 -15.68 0.56 -11.87
N ARG A 24 -15.38 0.36 -10.58
CA ARG A 24 -15.97 1.10 -9.47
C ARG A 24 -14.88 1.52 -8.50
N VAL A 25 -15.11 2.65 -7.85
CA VAL A 25 -14.33 3.14 -6.71
C VAL A 25 -14.26 2.05 -5.63
N SER A 26 -13.06 1.86 -5.08
CA SER A 26 -12.83 0.93 -3.99
C SER A 26 -13.66 1.27 -2.75
N PHE A 27 -13.96 0.24 -1.95
CA PHE A 27 -14.68 0.46 -0.70
C PHE A 27 -13.94 1.45 0.21
N ALA A 28 -12.63 1.30 0.36
CA ALA A 28 -11.84 2.17 1.23
C ALA A 28 -11.80 3.63 0.74
N ALA A 29 -11.61 3.85 -0.57
CA ALA A 29 -11.65 5.21 -1.12
C ALA A 29 -13.02 5.87 -0.93
N ARG A 30 -14.12 5.11 -1.13
CA ARG A 30 -15.47 5.61 -0.85
C ARG A 30 -15.66 5.94 0.62
N TRP A 31 -15.26 5.03 1.52
CA TRP A 31 -15.38 5.25 2.96
C TRP A 31 -14.62 6.49 3.44
N LEU A 32 -13.39 6.71 2.92
CA LEU A 32 -12.61 7.91 3.26
C LEU A 32 -13.30 9.21 2.80
N VAL A 33 -13.94 9.20 1.62
CA VAL A 33 -14.73 10.34 1.14
C VAL A 33 -15.96 10.55 2.02
N ASP A 34 -16.73 9.49 2.27
CA ASP A 34 -17.97 9.55 3.07
C ASP A 34 -17.71 9.96 4.53
N ALA A 35 -16.50 9.72 5.04
CA ALA A 35 -16.06 10.09 6.38
C ALA A 35 -15.39 11.48 6.47
N ASP A 36 -15.40 12.27 5.40
CA ASP A 36 -14.76 13.59 5.30
C ASP A 36 -13.25 13.58 5.62
N LEU A 37 -12.57 12.46 5.33
CA LEU A 37 -11.13 12.29 5.58
C LEU A 37 -10.25 12.66 4.38
N ILE A 38 -10.86 12.97 3.24
CA ILE A 38 -10.18 13.45 2.05
C ILE A 38 -10.23 14.98 2.03
N THR A 39 -9.08 15.62 2.18
CA THR A 39 -8.95 17.08 2.18
C THR A 39 -7.93 17.55 1.17
N GLY A 40 -8.19 18.73 0.60
CA GLY A 40 -7.26 19.43 -0.28
C GLY A 40 -6.77 18.59 -1.47
N ARG A 41 -5.50 18.79 -1.84
CA ARG A 41 -4.91 18.10 -2.97
C ARG A 41 -4.64 16.63 -2.60
N THR A 42 -5.17 15.72 -3.41
CA THR A 42 -5.14 14.28 -3.13
C THR A 42 -4.34 13.48 -4.15
N LEU A 43 -3.54 12.51 -3.68
CA LEU A 43 -2.80 11.54 -4.48
C LEU A 43 -3.24 10.11 -4.18
N ASP A 44 -3.54 9.33 -5.22
CA ASP A 44 -3.63 7.86 -5.17
C ASP A 44 -2.24 7.24 -5.44
N TYR A 45 -1.54 6.86 -4.37
CA TYR A 45 -0.20 6.27 -4.41
C TYR A 45 -0.27 4.76 -4.65
N GLY A 46 0.37 4.30 -5.71
CA GLY A 46 0.28 2.91 -6.18
C GLY A 46 -1.09 2.59 -6.76
N CYS A 47 -1.68 3.55 -7.47
CA CYS A 47 -3.05 3.51 -8.02
C CYS A 47 -3.32 2.36 -9.01
N GLY A 48 -2.28 1.64 -9.46
CA GLY A 48 -2.39 0.66 -10.51
C GLY A 48 -2.92 1.29 -11.80
N PHE A 49 -4.05 0.80 -12.29
CA PHE A 49 -4.70 1.35 -13.48
C PHE A 49 -5.39 2.71 -13.24
N GLY A 50 -5.41 3.23 -12.01
CA GLY A 50 -5.96 4.56 -11.69
C GLY A 50 -7.46 4.61 -11.43
N SER A 51 -8.08 3.48 -11.08
CA SER A 51 -9.55 3.42 -10.93
C SER A 51 -10.09 4.38 -9.87
N ASP A 52 -9.46 4.53 -8.71
CA ASP A 52 -9.97 5.42 -7.66
C ASP A 52 -9.67 6.88 -8.03
N ALA A 53 -8.42 7.16 -8.43
CA ALA A 53 -8.00 8.47 -8.91
C ALA A 53 -8.88 9.04 -10.05
N ASP A 54 -9.14 8.26 -11.11
CA ASP A 54 -9.90 8.73 -12.27
C ASP A 54 -11.36 9.06 -11.91
N HIS A 55 -11.97 8.31 -11.00
CA HIS A 55 -13.37 8.54 -10.59
C HIS A 55 -13.53 9.69 -9.60
N LEU A 56 -12.51 9.95 -8.77
CA LEU A 56 -12.55 10.94 -7.70
C LEU A 56 -11.79 12.24 -8.07
N GLY A 57 -11.17 12.29 -9.24
CA GLY A 57 -10.41 13.45 -9.71
C GLY A 57 -9.12 13.69 -8.94
N TRP A 58 -8.47 12.62 -8.46
CA TRP A 58 -7.20 12.71 -7.73
C TRP A 58 -5.99 12.59 -8.66
N ASP A 59 -4.84 13.10 -8.22
CA ASP A 59 -3.57 12.79 -8.87
C ASP A 59 -3.27 11.29 -8.69
N ALA A 60 -2.55 10.69 -9.64
CA ALA A 60 -2.32 9.26 -9.69
C ALA A 60 -0.83 8.94 -9.92
N PHE A 61 -0.28 8.06 -9.08
CA PHE A 61 1.08 7.54 -9.29
C PHE A 61 1.09 6.03 -9.14
N ASP A 62 1.71 5.33 -10.08
CA ASP A 62 2.05 3.91 -9.94
C ASP A 62 3.33 3.61 -10.72
N PRO A 63 4.35 2.97 -10.13
CA PRO A 63 5.64 2.77 -10.78
C PRO A 63 5.57 1.89 -12.05
N TYR A 64 4.50 1.12 -12.26
CA TYR A 64 4.34 0.23 -13.42
C TYR A 64 3.30 0.73 -14.41
N TYR A 65 2.19 1.26 -13.92
CA TYR A 65 1.02 1.57 -14.72
C TYR A 65 0.85 3.06 -14.99
N ARG A 66 1.33 3.93 -14.09
CA ARG A 66 1.28 5.39 -14.20
C ARG A 66 2.57 6.02 -13.65
N PRO A 67 3.74 5.80 -14.30
CA PRO A 67 5.04 6.18 -13.76
C PRO A 67 5.35 7.68 -13.92
N GLN A 68 4.33 8.50 -14.14
CA GLN A 68 4.51 9.94 -14.31
C GLN A 68 4.85 10.55 -12.94
N PRO A 69 5.95 11.30 -12.82
CA PRO A 69 6.32 11.92 -11.55
C PRO A 69 5.25 12.91 -11.10
N VAL A 70 4.79 12.75 -9.87
CA VAL A 70 3.95 13.74 -9.20
C VAL A 70 4.80 14.91 -8.70
N LYS A 71 4.26 16.13 -8.77
CA LYS A 71 4.96 17.36 -8.37
C LYS A 71 4.33 17.99 -7.15
N GLY A 72 5.16 18.49 -6.23
CA GLY A 72 4.72 19.17 -5.03
C GLY A 72 4.28 18.22 -3.91
N THR A 73 3.61 18.78 -2.91
CA THR A 73 3.07 18.05 -1.76
C THR A 73 1.56 17.89 -1.84
N TYR A 74 1.03 17.01 -1.00
CA TYR A 74 -0.38 16.63 -0.94
C TYR A 74 -0.92 16.76 0.48
N ASP A 75 -2.14 17.28 0.60
CA ASP A 75 -2.89 17.32 1.86
C ASP A 75 -3.41 15.92 2.23
N THR A 76 -3.74 15.12 1.21
CA THR A 76 -4.17 13.73 1.37
C THR A 76 -3.41 12.78 0.44
N ILE A 77 -2.93 11.66 0.96
CA ILE A 77 -2.40 10.56 0.15
C ILE A 77 -3.15 9.28 0.49
N VAL A 78 -3.66 8.56 -0.50
CA VAL A 78 -4.31 7.26 -0.34
C VAL A 78 -3.37 6.19 -0.88
N CYS A 79 -3.05 5.17 -0.08
CA CYS A 79 -2.15 4.08 -0.46
C CYS A 79 -2.88 2.74 -0.29
N ASN A 80 -3.49 2.26 -1.38
CA ASN A 80 -4.40 1.14 -1.32
C ASN A 80 -3.70 -0.21 -1.61
N HIS A 81 -3.56 -1.05 -0.59
CA HIS A 81 -3.01 -2.43 -0.65
C HIS A 81 -1.56 -2.57 -1.16
N VAL A 82 -0.87 -1.46 -1.45
CA VAL A 82 0.50 -1.45 -1.97
C VAL A 82 1.45 -2.14 -1.00
N LEU A 83 1.39 -1.74 0.28
CA LEU A 83 2.32 -2.20 1.32
C LEU A 83 2.34 -3.72 1.47
N ASN A 84 1.20 -4.39 1.30
CA ASN A 84 1.10 -5.84 1.42
C ASN A 84 1.91 -6.59 0.37
N MET A 85 2.19 -5.97 -0.77
CA MET A 85 2.94 -6.59 -1.88
C MET A 85 4.45 -6.35 -1.76
N LEU A 86 4.89 -5.64 -0.72
CA LEU A 86 6.26 -5.21 -0.52
C LEU A 86 6.90 -5.98 0.64
N THR A 87 8.22 -6.14 0.55
CA THR A 87 9.06 -6.58 1.69
C THR A 87 9.24 -5.46 2.70
N ARG A 88 9.63 -5.76 3.95
CA ARG A 88 9.86 -4.75 4.99
C ARG A 88 10.70 -3.58 4.52
N LYS A 89 11.83 -3.87 3.87
CA LYS A 89 12.72 -2.82 3.32
C LYS A 89 12.01 -1.94 2.29
N SER A 90 11.26 -2.54 1.37
CA SER A 90 10.55 -1.79 0.33
C SER A 90 9.32 -1.06 0.87
N ARG A 91 8.63 -1.60 1.90
CA ARG A 91 7.57 -0.89 2.62
C ARG A 91 8.10 0.36 3.29
N GLN A 92 9.25 0.28 3.96
CA GLN A 92 9.89 1.45 4.55
C GLN A 92 10.15 2.53 3.50
N LEU A 93 10.77 2.16 2.36
CA LEU A 93 11.00 3.12 1.27
C LEU A 93 9.71 3.74 0.72
N ALA A 94 8.62 2.97 0.64
CA ALA A 94 7.33 3.49 0.21
C ALA A 94 6.71 4.45 1.25
N ILE A 95 6.81 4.11 2.54
CA ILE A 95 6.37 4.97 3.66
C ILE A 95 7.18 6.28 3.65
N ASP A 96 8.50 6.21 3.53
CA ASP A 96 9.38 7.39 3.46
C ASP A 96 9.03 8.28 2.26
N ALA A 97 8.75 7.67 1.10
CA ALA A 97 8.34 8.40 -0.10
C ALA A 97 6.97 9.09 0.09
N ILE A 98 6.01 8.41 0.73
CA ILE A 98 4.71 8.99 1.07
C ILE A 98 4.88 10.15 2.04
N GLN A 99 5.66 10.01 3.12
CA GLN A 99 5.93 11.09 4.07
C GLN A 99 6.60 12.30 3.40
N GLY A 100 7.56 12.06 2.51
CA GLY A 100 8.23 13.12 1.76
C GLY A 100 7.28 13.96 0.89
N GLN A 101 6.18 13.34 0.43
CA GLN A 101 5.16 13.97 -0.41
C GLN A 101 3.98 14.56 0.37
N LEU A 102 3.86 14.30 1.67
CA LEU A 102 2.83 14.94 2.49
C LEU A 102 3.14 16.41 2.73
N ALA A 103 2.11 17.25 2.65
CA ALA A 103 2.15 18.61 3.20
C ALA A 103 2.40 18.55 4.72
N GLU A 104 2.81 19.66 5.32
CA GLU A 104 3.16 19.73 6.75
C GLU A 104 2.07 19.17 7.68
N ARG A 105 0.79 19.39 7.34
CA ARG A 105 -0.38 18.90 8.08
C ARG A 105 -1.15 17.80 7.33
N GLY A 106 -0.57 17.26 6.27
CA GLY A 106 -1.21 16.25 5.43
C GLY A 106 -1.34 14.90 6.12
N ASN A 107 -2.31 14.10 5.67
CA ASN A 107 -2.52 12.74 6.13
C ASN A 107 -2.40 11.75 4.98
N ALA A 108 -1.76 10.62 5.26
CA ALA A 108 -1.78 9.46 4.39
C ALA A 108 -2.64 8.35 5.00
N TRP A 109 -3.49 7.74 4.17
CA TRP A 109 -4.37 6.64 4.52
C TRP A 109 -3.81 5.34 3.93
N LEU A 110 -3.23 4.50 4.79
CA LEU A 110 -2.61 3.24 4.38
C LEU A 110 -3.61 2.10 4.56
N ILE A 111 -4.09 1.53 3.45
CA ILE A 111 -5.15 0.51 3.48
C ILE A 111 -4.55 -0.88 3.32
N VAL A 112 -4.72 -1.71 4.35
CA VAL A 112 -4.19 -3.07 4.39
C VAL A 112 -5.34 -4.09 4.54
N PRO A 113 -5.39 -5.17 3.76
CA PRO A 113 -6.37 -6.23 3.91
C PRO A 113 -6.15 -7.03 5.21
N ARG A 114 -7.27 -7.40 5.82
CA ARG A 114 -7.40 -8.26 6.99
C ARG A 114 -7.99 -9.63 6.64
N ASN A 115 -8.60 -9.77 5.46
CA ASN A 115 -9.09 -11.03 4.91
C ASN A 115 -7.98 -11.93 4.31
N ILE A 116 -6.79 -11.94 4.90
CA ILE A 116 -5.67 -12.83 4.54
C ILE A 116 -5.07 -13.45 5.81
N PRO A 117 -4.41 -14.62 5.72
CA PRO A 117 -3.77 -15.22 6.90
C PRO A 117 -2.73 -14.29 7.52
N THR A 118 -2.63 -14.27 8.85
CA THR A 118 -1.63 -13.47 9.60
C THR A 118 -0.19 -13.82 9.22
N SER A 119 0.05 -15.05 8.78
CA SER A 119 1.35 -15.48 8.23
C SER A 119 1.68 -14.92 6.83
N GLY A 120 0.79 -14.09 6.26
CA GLY A 120 0.76 -13.75 4.85
C GLY A 120 0.42 -14.93 3.94
N LYS A 121 0.34 -14.67 2.64
CA LYS A 121 0.14 -15.71 1.59
C LYS A 121 0.95 -15.42 0.33
N ILE A 122 1.16 -16.47 -0.46
CA ILE A 122 1.61 -16.34 -1.84
C ILE A 122 0.37 -16.29 -2.73
N ALA A 123 0.13 -15.12 -3.33
CA ALA A 123 -0.95 -14.91 -4.26
C ALA A 123 -0.60 -15.45 -5.66
N MET A 124 -1.56 -15.33 -6.59
CA MET A 124 -1.37 -15.69 -7.99
C MET A 124 -0.09 -15.07 -8.58
N ARG A 125 0.52 -15.78 -9.54
CA ARG A 125 1.78 -15.39 -10.18
C ARG A 125 2.96 -15.26 -9.20
N LYS A 126 2.93 -16.02 -8.09
CA LYS A 126 4.01 -16.12 -7.09
C LYS A 126 4.37 -14.78 -6.45
N ARG A 127 3.35 -14.00 -6.10
CA ARG A 127 3.48 -12.69 -5.45
C ARG A 127 3.33 -12.84 -3.95
N ILE A 128 4.16 -12.15 -3.20
CA ILE A 128 3.99 -12.06 -1.76
C ILE A 128 2.78 -11.19 -1.45
N GLN A 129 2.04 -11.57 -0.41
CA GLN A 129 1.06 -10.73 0.24
C GLN A 129 1.24 -10.87 1.75
N ASN A 130 1.87 -9.87 2.36
CA ASN A 130 2.14 -9.81 3.79
C ASN A 130 0.90 -9.31 4.56
N TYR A 131 0.67 -9.84 5.76
CA TYR A 131 -0.31 -9.30 6.70
C TYR A 131 0.31 -8.13 7.45
N VAL A 132 0.17 -6.93 6.88
CA VAL A 132 0.90 -5.75 7.34
C VAL A 132 0.35 -5.28 8.69
N VAL A 133 1.25 -5.06 9.66
CA VAL A 133 0.95 -4.53 10.99
C VAL A 133 1.92 -3.38 11.27
N LEU A 134 1.37 -2.19 11.50
CA LEU A 134 2.10 -0.96 11.75
C LEU A 134 1.66 -0.38 13.09
N ASP A 135 2.57 0.26 13.81
CA ASP A 135 2.31 0.99 15.06
C ASP A 135 1.67 2.38 14.82
N LEU A 136 0.68 2.43 13.93
CA LEU A 136 -0.01 3.64 13.53
C LEU A 136 -1.45 3.67 14.07
N PRO A 137 -2.04 4.86 14.26
CA PRO A 137 -3.46 4.98 14.58
C PRO A 137 -4.33 4.30 13.52
N SER A 138 -5.14 3.35 13.96
CA SER A 138 -6.18 2.71 13.16
C SER A 138 -7.44 3.56 13.18
N VAL A 139 -7.89 4.03 12.02
CA VAL A 139 -9.11 4.86 11.90
C VAL A 139 -10.32 4.06 11.41
N TYR A 140 -10.08 2.86 10.88
CA TYR A 140 -11.11 1.93 10.48
C TYR A 140 -10.56 0.51 10.54
N LEU A 141 -11.34 -0.42 11.08
CA LEU A 141 -11.01 -1.85 11.14
C LEU A 141 -12.29 -2.67 11.00
N ASP A 142 -12.29 -3.61 10.05
CA ASP A 142 -13.29 -4.68 9.94
C ASP A 142 -12.61 -6.02 9.62
N ASP A 143 -13.42 -7.02 9.28
CA ASP A 143 -12.96 -8.36 8.90
C ASP A 143 -12.21 -8.37 7.55
N LYS A 144 -12.35 -7.32 6.74
CA LYS A 144 -11.80 -7.24 5.38
C LYS A 144 -10.55 -6.41 5.30
N LEU A 145 -10.46 -5.29 6.01
CA LEU A 145 -9.34 -4.36 5.95
C LEU A 145 -9.16 -3.53 7.22
N GLU A 146 -8.02 -2.88 7.28
CA GLU A 146 -7.70 -1.84 8.24
C GLU A 146 -7.12 -0.62 7.52
N ILE A 147 -7.44 0.57 8.02
CA ILE A 147 -6.92 1.84 7.49
C ILE A 147 -6.10 2.51 8.59
N TYR A 148 -4.81 2.66 8.35
CA TYR A 148 -3.90 3.40 9.23
C TYR A 148 -3.77 4.87 8.78
N ARG A 149 -3.64 5.77 9.76
CA ARG A 149 -3.25 7.15 9.53
C ARG A 149 -1.73 7.31 9.66
N LEU A 150 -1.10 7.78 8.60
CA LEU A 150 0.30 8.17 8.55
C LEU A 150 0.40 9.70 8.41
N GLN A 151 1.30 10.32 9.16
CA GLN A 151 1.59 11.76 9.08
C GLN A 151 3.06 11.96 8.73
N ARG A 152 3.41 13.19 8.36
CA ARG A 152 4.79 13.57 8.07
C ARG A 152 5.68 13.40 9.31
N ASP A 153 6.94 13.02 9.10
CA ASP A 153 8.01 12.97 10.10
C ASP A 153 7.75 12.12 11.36
N ILE A 154 6.75 11.24 11.35
CA ILE A 154 6.55 10.24 12.41
C ILE A 154 7.41 9.00 12.13
N HIS A 155 8.02 8.44 13.17
CA HIS A 155 8.66 7.14 13.08
C HIS A 155 7.59 6.04 13.00
N VAL A 156 7.80 5.06 12.12
CA VAL A 156 6.90 3.92 11.93
C VAL A 156 7.65 2.63 12.22
N VAL A 157 7.16 1.86 13.19
CA VAL A 157 7.60 0.51 13.50
C VAL A 157 6.75 -0.51 12.74
N ASP A 158 7.40 -1.17 11.79
CA ASP A 158 6.81 -2.28 11.04
C ASP A 158 6.90 -3.60 11.83
N GLN A 159 5.77 -4.04 12.37
CA GLN A 159 5.61 -5.25 13.18
C GLN A 159 5.23 -6.48 12.34
N THR A 160 5.18 -6.36 11.02
CA THR A 160 4.74 -7.41 10.09
C THR A 160 5.63 -8.66 10.18
N GLU A 161 5.05 -9.83 10.43
CA GLU A 161 5.75 -11.10 10.22
C GLU A 161 5.95 -11.36 8.72
N GLU A 162 7.19 -11.30 8.26
CA GLU A 162 7.51 -11.47 6.83
C GLU A 162 7.29 -12.91 6.38
N ILE A 163 6.49 -13.06 5.31
CA ILE A 163 6.31 -14.36 4.65
C ILE A 163 7.65 -14.94 4.18
N GLU A 164 8.62 -14.09 3.86
CA GLU A 164 9.97 -14.47 3.43
C GLU A 164 10.69 -15.33 4.49
N ARG A 165 10.55 -15.02 5.78
CA ARG A 165 11.17 -15.82 6.87
C ARG A 165 10.69 -17.27 6.85
N ARG A 166 9.42 -17.49 6.52
CA ARG A 166 8.84 -18.85 6.38
C ARG A 166 9.33 -19.57 5.13
N LEU A 167 9.67 -18.82 4.08
CA LEU A 167 10.19 -19.39 2.83
C LEU A 167 11.68 -19.76 2.95
N GLU A 168 12.43 -19.04 3.78
CA GLU A 168 13.84 -19.30 4.06
C GLU A 168 14.05 -20.44 5.07
N GLY A 169 13.13 -20.58 6.04
CA GLY A 169 13.13 -21.63 7.06
C GLY A 169 12.65 -23.03 6.62
N ARG A 170 12.46 -23.27 5.32
CA ARG A 170 12.14 -24.59 4.73
C ARG A 170 13.27 -25.05 3.79
#